data_AF-A0A084AN32-F1
#
_entry.id   AF-A0A084AN32-F1
#
_cell.length_a   1.000
_cell.length_b   1.000
_cell.length_c   1.000
_cell.angle_alpha   90.00
_cell.angle_beta   90.00
_cell.angle_gamma   90.00
#
_symmetry.space_group_name_H-M   'P 1'
#
loop_
_entity.id
_entity.type
_entity.pdbx_description
1 polymer ?
#
loop_
_entity_poly.entity_id
_entity_poly.type
_entity_poly.pdbx_seq_one_letter_code
_entity_poly.pdbx_strand_id
1 'polypeptide(L)'
;MCGRYSLALVSDAFTQRHQPTPSQHPDIILQRPSQVRRILERDGMPVADWPADEGDDAPRQSYNFAPGYHGLVYRADTPDWGNGPAPGGTEQCEATAIQESHARGDDNCYKMQSMRWGLIPFWTKRNPGYGTVMKTINCRDDSLSSPGGMWASIKGRKRCIVIAQGFFEWLKNGPKDKVPHYVKRKDGHLMCFAGLWDCVQYQDSEEKTYTYTIITTDSNQQLKFLHDRMPVVLDPGSEGLRTWLDPTKSEWTRELQALLKPFGGELEVYPVNKDVGKVGNSSPSFIIPLDSKENKSNIVNFFSNAASQSKNKNASKTIESRVENSQKKERAEDQSAPLLHGKRKHSDVLGDGPPTKMTTASKSAQSKTGKRSATRNTNNKSLKESQRTPSSQKITKFFANSA
;
A
#
# COMPACT_ATOMS: atom_id res chain seq x y z
N MET A 1 8.71 1.77 -7.04
CA MET A 1 9.31 1.48 -5.73
C MET A 1 8.17 1.61 -4.77
N CYS A 2 7.94 0.55 -4.01
CA CYS A 2 6.77 0.34 -3.17
C CYS A 2 6.43 1.60 -2.36
N GLY A 3 5.42 2.33 -2.82
CA GLY A 3 4.90 3.52 -2.16
C GLY A 3 3.68 3.24 -1.30
N ARG A 4 3.25 1.97 -1.21
CA ARG A 4 2.11 1.52 -0.39
C ARG A 4 2.28 0.07 0.04
N TYR A 5 1.86 -0.25 1.26
CA TYR A 5 1.69 -1.63 1.69
C TYR A 5 0.34 -1.81 2.39
N SER A 6 0.02 -3.04 2.76
CA SER A 6 -1.16 -3.34 3.58
C SER A 6 -0.71 -3.67 5.00
N LEU A 7 -1.29 -2.96 5.98
CA LEU A 7 -1.17 -3.27 7.41
C LEU A 7 -2.49 -3.89 7.95
N ALA A 8 -3.39 -4.33 7.08
CA ALA A 8 -4.69 -4.88 7.46
C ALA A 8 -4.71 -6.39 7.44
N LEU A 9 -4.00 -6.98 8.40
CA LEU A 9 -3.74 -8.42 8.53
C LEU A 9 -5.01 -9.25 8.33
N VAL A 10 -5.08 -10.07 7.27
CA VAL A 10 -6.16 -11.05 7.05
C VAL A 10 -5.72 -12.34 7.71
N SER A 11 -6.59 -12.94 8.52
CA SER A 11 -6.39 -14.34 8.88
C SER A 11 -6.57 -15.19 7.63
N ASP A 12 -5.49 -15.77 7.10
CA ASP A 12 -5.64 -16.91 6.22
C ASP A 12 -6.36 -18.00 7.02
N ALA A 13 -7.58 -18.35 6.61
CA ALA A 13 -8.42 -19.38 7.20
C ALA A 13 -7.87 -20.81 6.94
N PHE A 14 -6.55 -21.01 7.06
CA PHE A 14 -5.90 -22.28 6.74
C PHE A 14 -4.95 -22.82 7.82
N THR A 15 -5.10 -22.37 9.08
CA THR A 15 -4.38 -23.00 10.22
C THR A 15 -5.31 -23.42 11.36
N GLN A 16 -6.47 -23.99 11.05
CA GLN A 16 -7.20 -24.81 12.03
C GLN A 16 -7.56 -26.15 11.40
N ARG A 17 -6.86 -27.21 11.81
CA ARG A 17 -7.39 -28.57 11.74
C ARG A 17 -8.51 -28.71 12.77
N HIS A 18 -9.67 -28.12 12.52
CA HIS A 18 -10.95 -28.53 13.10
C HIS A 18 -12.07 -28.12 12.15
N GLN A 19 -13.04 -29.01 11.99
CA GLN A 19 -14.08 -28.97 10.95
C GLN A 19 -14.89 -27.66 10.96
N PRO A 20 -15.26 -27.10 9.80
CA PRO A 20 -16.06 -25.88 9.75
C PRO A 20 -17.54 -26.19 9.95
N THR A 21 -18.21 -25.41 10.80
CA THR A 21 -19.66 -25.25 10.79
C THR A 21 -20.06 -24.28 9.67
N PRO A 22 -21.19 -24.52 8.96
CA PRO A 22 -21.54 -23.76 7.76
C PRO A 22 -22.42 -22.55 8.11
N SER A 23 -21.85 -21.42 8.52
CA SER A 23 -22.58 -20.12 8.48
C SER A 23 -21.77 -18.84 8.70
N GLN A 24 -20.44 -18.87 8.79
CA GLN A 24 -19.65 -17.65 8.98
C GLN A 24 -18.90 -17.29 7.69
N HIS A 25 -19.22 -16.13 7.13
CA HIS A 25 -18.34 -15.45 6.19
C HIS A 25 -16.95 -15.30 6.83
N PRO A 26 -15.84 -15.38 6.07
CA PRO A 26 -14.53 -15.08 6.63
C PRO A 26 -14.52 -13.59 6.95
N ASP A 27 -14.81 -13.24 8.19
CA ASP A 27 -14.56 -11.90 8.69
C ASP A 27 -13.07 -11.66 8.57
N ILE A 28 -12.72 -10.75 7.66
CA ILE A 28 -11.35 -10.32 7.43
C ILE A 28 -11.00 -9.42 8.63
N ILE A 29 -10.58 -10.05 9.74
CA ILE A 29 -10.29 -9.37 11.01
C ILE A 29 -8.99 -8.60 10.85
N LEU A 30 -9.08 -7.27 10.74
CA LEU A 30 -7.94 -6.38 10.88
C LEU A 30 -7.19 -6.72 12.18
N GLN A 31 -5.92 -7.13 12.10
CA GLN A 31 -5.23 -7.49 13.33
C GLN A 31 -4.82 -6.28 14.16
N ARG A 32 -5.21 -6.34 15.44
CA ARG A 32 -4.77 -5.45 16.50
C ARG A 32 -3.31 -5.71 16.88
N PRO A 33 -2.58 -4.71 17.42
CA PRO A 33 -1.23 -4.90 17.97
C PRO A 33 -1.04 -6.17 18.81
N SER A 34 -1.99 -6.49 19.70
CA SER A 34 -1.95 -7.71 20.52
C SER A 34 -1.99 -9.02 19.72
N GLN A 35 -2.68 -9.04 18.58
CA GLN A 35 -2.72 -10.20 17.69
C GLN A 35 -1.42 -10.32 16.88
N VAL A 36 -0.89 -9.19 16.39
CA VAL A 36 0.41 -9.16 15.72
C VAL A 36 1.50 -9.68 16.65
N ARG A 37 1.51 -9.22 17.91
CA ARG A 37 2.43 -9.71 18.94
C ARG A 37 2.42 -11.23 19.06
N ARG A 38 1.24 -11.87 19.18
CA ARG A 38 1.15 -13.33 19.31
C ARG A 38 1.72 -14.07 18.09
N ILE A 39 1.55 -13.50 16.89
CA ILE A 39 2.12 -14.07 15.66
C ILE A 39 3.64 -13.96 15.69
N LEU A 40 4.18 -12.79 16.05
CA LEU A 40 5.63 -12.60 16.18
C LEU A 40 6.23 -13.56 17.22
N GLU A 41 5.61 -13.68 18.39
CA GLU A 41 6.09 -14.59 19.44
C GLU A 41 6.08 -16.06 18.98
N ARG A 42 5.02 -16.49 18.29
CA ARG A 42 4.96 -17.83 17.68
C ARG A 42 6.07 -18.04 16.64
N ASP A 43 6.41 -17.00 15.90
CA ASP A 43 7.42 -17.03 14.86
C ASP A 43 8.84 -16.74 15.43
N GLY A 44 9.03 -16.84 16.76
CA GLY A 44 10.33 -16.75 17.43
C GLY A 44 10.86 -15.33 17.61
N MET A 45 9.98 -14.33 17.60
CA MET A 45 10.27 -12.91 17.78
C MET A 45 9.62 -12.39 19.07
N PRO A 46 10.31 -12.42 20.22
CA PRO A 46 9.74 -12.00 21.50
C PRO A 46 9.43 -10.49 21.50
N VAL A 47 8.35 -10.09 22.18
CA VAL A 47 7.90 -8.69 22.29
C VAL A 47 7.63 -8.36 23.76
N ALA A 48 8.45 -7.50 24.35
CA ALA A 48 8.34 -7.08 25.75
C ALA A 48 7.33 -5.94 25.95
N ASP A 49 7.28 -5.01 24.99
CA ASP A 49 6.40 -3.83 25.00
C ASP A 49 5.72 -3.65 23.65
N TRP A 50 4.47 -3.19 23.63
CA TRP A 50 3.68 -2.99 22.41
C TRP A 50 2.58 -1.95 22.61
N PRO A 51 2.16 -1.22 21.56
CA PRO A 51 1.11 -0.21 21.68
C PRO A 51 -0.24 -0.83 22.04
N ALA A 52 -1.11 -0.04 22.66
CA ALA A 52 -2.49 -0.42 22.94
C ALA A 52 -3.27 -0.74 21.65
N ASP A 53 -4.27 -1.60 21.77
CA ASP A 53 -5.08 -2.03 20.64
C ASP A 53 -6.03 -0.94 20.11
N GLU A 54 -6.41 0.00 20.98
CA GLU A 54 -7.37 1.07 20.76
C GLU A 54 -6.88 2.35 21.45
N GLY A 55 -7.39 3.51 21.02
CA GLY A 55 -7.00 4.83 21.54
C GLY A 55 -6.41 5.75 20.48
N ASP A 56 -6.16 7.01 20.83
CA ASP A 56 -5.67 8.03 19.88
C ASP A 56 -4.28 7.69 19.32
N ASP A 57 -3.45 7.00 20.11
CA ASP A 57 -2.11 6.56 19.73
C ASP A 57 -2.05 5.17 19.08
N ALA A 58 -3.20 4.48 18.97
CA ALA A 58 -3.24 3.15 18.39
C ALA A 58 -2.89 3.19 16.88
N PRO A 59 -2.04 2.27 16.40
CA PRO A 59 -1.63 2.25 15.01
C PRO A 59 -2.82 2.01 14.08
N ARG A 60 -2.86 2.76 12.97
CA ARG A 60 -3.99 2.71 12.04
C ARG A 60 -4.02 1.39 11.29
N GLN A 61 -5.09 0.63 11.47
CA GLN A 61 -5.35 -0.58 10.71
C GLN A 61 -5.90 -0.21 9.32
N SER A 62 -5.21 -0.60 8.24
CA SER A 62 -5.58 -0.21 6.87
C SER A 62 -5.11 -1.20 5.81
N TYR A 63 -6.01 -1.54 4.88
CA TYR A 63 -5.72 -2.35 3.68
C TYR A 63 -4.95 -1.57 2.62
N ASN A 64 -4.80 -0.26 2.81
CA ASN A 64 -4.11 0.65 1.91
C ASN A 64 -3.31 1.62 2.77
N PHE A 65 -2.22 1.11 3.34
CA PHE A 65 -1.34 1.85 4.22
C PHE A 65 -0.45 2.77 3.37
N ALA A 66 -0.59 4.08 3.59
CA ALA A 66 0.08 5.11 2.80
C ALA A 66 1.17 5.83 3.62
N PRO A 67 2.17 6.43 2.95
CA PRO A 67 3.15 7.27 3.61
C PRO A 67 2.51 8.36 4.48
N GLY A 68 3.12 8.60 5.64
CA GLY A 68 2.62 9.51 6.67
C GLY A 68 1.70 8.87 7.70
N TYR A 69 1.23 7.63 7.49
CA TYR A 69 0.47 6.89 8.51
C TYR A 69 1.39 6.27 9.55
N HIS A 70 0.82 5.96 10.73
CA HIS A 70 1.52 5.29 11.82
C HIS A 70 1.35 3.78 11.75
N GLY A 71 2.47 3.07 11.60
CA GLY A 71 2.50 1.62 11.40
C GLY A 71 3.31 0.92 12.48
N LEU A 72 3.12 -0.40 12.58
CA LEU A 72 3.80 -1.23 13.56
C LEU A 72 5.24 -1.51 13.16
N VAL A 73 6.16 -1.11 14.02
CA VAL A 73 7.60 -1.32 13.87
C VAL A 73 8.12 -2.16 15.03
N TYR A 74 8.81 -3.24 14.73
CA TYR A 74 9.51 -4.09 15.68
C TYR A 74 10.98 -3.68 15.76
N ARG A 75 11.52 -3.43 16.96
CA ARG A 75 12.91 -2.97 17.16
C ARG A 75 13.45 -3.41 18.51
N ALA A 76 14.78 -3.39 18.65
CA ALA A 76 15.41 -3.46 19.96
C ALA A 76 14.98 -2.28 20.84
N ASP A 77 14.76 -2.56 22.12
CA ASP A 77 14.46 -1.55 23.11
C ASP A 77 15.74 -0.80 23.48
N THR A 78 15.95 0.31 22.79
CA THR A 78 17.14 1.16 22.90
C THR A 78 16.72 2.62 23.07
N PRO A 79 17.58 3.46 23.65
CA PRO A 79 17.34 4.90 23.74
C PRO A 79 17.12 5.56 22.38
N ASP A 80 16.71 6.83 22.36
CA ASP A 80 16.37 7.55 21.11
C ASP A 80 17.56 7.75 20.17
N TRP A 81 18.79 7.71 20.68
CA TRP A 81 20.00 7.73 19.86
C TRP A 81 20.32 6.37 19.21
N GLY A 82 19.61 5.31 19.59
CA GLY A 82 19.74 3.95 19.05
C GLY A 82 20.84 3.13 19.70
N ASN A 83 21.32 2.14 18.97
CA ASN A 83 22.31 1.16 19.41
C ASN A 83 23.65 1.81 19.80
N GLY A 84 24.33 1.18 20.76
CA GLY A 84 25.64 1.61 21.24
C GLY A 84 25.60 2.82 22.20
N PRO A 85 26.77 3.37 22.55
CA PRO A 85 26.88 4.46 23.51
C PRO A 85 26.29 5.77 22.99
N ALA A 86 25.87 6.64 23.90
CA ALA A 86 25.33 7.96 23.60
C ALA A 86 26.33 8.79 22.77
N PRO A 87 25.87 9.49 21.71
CA PRO A 87 26.71 10.42 20.96
C PRO A 87 27.16 11.57 21.88
N GLY A 88 28.48 11.73 22.07
CA GLY A 88 29.03 12.87 22.82
C GLY A 88 29.48 12.58 24.26
N GLY A 89 29.39 11.34 24.76
CA GLY A 89 30.09 10.92 25.98
C GLY A 89 29.59 11.49 27.32
N THR A 90 28.58 12.35 27.33
CA THR A 90 28.00 12.92 28.55
C THR A 90 26.49 12.74 28.56
N GLU A 91 26.03 11.71 29.29
CA GLU A 91 24.79 11.65 30.08
C GLU A 91 24.67 10.23 30.65
N GLN A 92 25.42 9.98 31.74
CA GLN A 92 25.22 8.85 32.62
C GLN A 92 24.11 9.22 33.60
N CYS A 93 22.84 8.87 33.31
CA CYS A 93 21.80 8.80 34.35
C CYS A 93 20.69 7.78 34.05
N GLU A 94 20.42 7.41 32.78
CA GLU A 94 19.43 6.34 32.47
C GLU A 94 20.00 5.16 31.69
N ALA A 95 21.15 5.34 31.02
CA ALA A 95 21.79 4.30 30.20
C ALA A 95 22.39 3.14 31.02
N THR A 96 22.67 3.36 32.30
CA THR A 96 23.31 2.38 33.19
C THR A 96 22.41 1.17 33.44
N ALA A 97 21.09 1.33 33.53
CA ALA A 97 20.19 0.21 33.82
C ALA A 97 20.03 -0.79 32.65
N ILE A 98 20.00 -0.28 31.41
CA ILE A 98 19.87 -1.12 30.19
C ILE A 98 21.23 -1.71 29.79
N GLN A 99 22.33 -0.97 29.99
CA GLN A 99 23.67 -1.50 29.75
C GLN A 99 24.07 -2.56 30.80
N GLU A 100 23.65 -2.42 32.05
CA GLU A 100 23.88 -3.42 33.09
C GLU A 100 23.02 -4.69 32.93
N SER A 101 21.79 -4.60 32.39
CA SER A 101 20.99 -5.80 32.09
C SER A 101 21.58 -6.59 30.93
N HIS A 102 22.08 -5.92 29.89
CA HIS A 102 22.80 -6.58 28.79
C HIS A 102 24.13 -7.23 29.22
N ALA A 103 24.81 -6.69 30.23
CA ALA A 103 26.00 -7.30 30.82
C ALA A 103 25.70 -8.52 31.72
N ARG A 104 24.44 -8.69 32.16
CA ARG A 104 23.99 -9.83 32.99
C ARG A 104 23.50 -11.04 32.18
N GLY A 105 23.62 -10.99 30.85
CA GLY A 105 23.23 -12.11 29.98
C GLY A 105 21.72 -12.21 29.75
N ASP A 106 20.95 -11.16 30.01
CA ASP A 106 19.55 -11.10 29.58
C ASP A 106 19.48 -10.96 28.06
N ASP A 107 18.67 -11.81 27.43
CA ASP A 107 18.33 -11.75 26.01
C ASP A 107 17.96 -10.30 25.61
N ASN A 108 18.40 -9.87 24.43
CA ASN A 108 18.06 -8.57 23.86
C ASN A 108 16.54 -8.32 24.00
N CYS A 109 16.14 -7.24 24.66
CA CYS A 109 14.75 -6.85 24.80
C CYS A 109 14.28 -6.18 23.49
N TYR A 110 13.13 -6.61 22.97
CA TYR A 110 12.53 -6.06 21.76
C TYR A 110 11.12 -5.56 22.03
N LYS A 111 10.71 -4.52 21.30
CA LYS A 111 9.38 -3.93 21.41
C LYS A 111 8.74 -3.68 20.05
N MET A 112 7.42 -3.63 20.05
CA MET A 112 6.62 -3.08 18.96
C MET A 112 6.29 -1.63 19.29
N GLN A 113 6.39 -0.76 18.29
CA GLN A 113 6.12 0.67 18.46
C GLN A 113 5.34 1.20 17.25
N SER A 114 4.38 2.07 17.51
CA SER A 114 3.67 2.83 16.48
C SER A 114 4.58 3.97 16.01
N MET A 115 4.92 4.02 14.72
CA MET A 115 5.82 5.03 14.15
C MET A 115 5.29 5.55 12.82
N ARG A 116 5.62 6.79 12.45
CA ARG A 116 5.18 7.38 11.18
C ARG A 116 6.04 6.94 9.99
N TRP A 117 5.41 6.48 8.91
CA TRP A 117 6.13 6.13 7.69
C TRP A 117 6.58 7.37 6.90
N GLY A 118 7.89 7.46 6.63
CA GLY A 118 8.56 8.60 6.01
C GLY A 118 9.54 9.21 7.01
N LEU A 119 10.81 8.80 6.92
CA LEU A 119 11.81 9.12 7.92
C LEU A 119 12.12 10.61 7.98
N ILE A 120 12.16 11.16 9.19
CA ILE A 120 12.53 12.54 9.48
C ILE A 120 13.74 12.48 10.42
N PRO A 121 14.92 12.92 9.96
CA PRO A 121 16.12 12.84 10.79
C PRO A 121 16.04 13.72 12.04
N PHE A 122 16.68 13.30 13.13
CA PHE A 122 16.61 13.99 14.44
C PHE A 122 17.05 15.46 14.41
N TRP A 123 17.95 15.85 13.47
CA TRP A 123 18.41 17.24 13.32
C TRP A 123 17.40 18.15 12.60
N THR A 124 16.23 17.63 12.22
CA THR A 124 15.21 18.39 11.52
C THR A 124 14.51 19.34 12.47
N LYS A 125 14.73 20.65 12.28
CA LYS A 125 14.22 21.68 13.20
C LYS A 125 12.71 21.93 13.13
N ARG A 126 12.11 21.74 11.95
CA ARG A 126 10.69 22.04 11.66
C ARG A 126 10.05 20.90 10.89
N ASN A 127 8.76 20.67 11.09
CA ASN A 127 8.01 19.62 10.40
C ASN A 127 8.13 19.78 8.86
N PRO A 128 8.75 18.83 8.15
CA PRO A 128 8.97 18.94 6.73
C PRO A 128 7.66 18.79 5.94
N GLY A 129 7.57 19.50 4.81
CA GLY A 129 6.44 19.35 3.90
C GLY A 129 6.36 17.94 3.27
N TYR A 130 5.17 17.58 2.80
CA TYR A 130 4.87 16.25 2.23
C TYR A 130 5.89 15.78 1.18
N GLY A 131 6.29 16.66 0.25
CA GLY A 131 7.24 16.30 -0.81
C GLY A 131 8.64 15.91 -0.30
N THR A 132 9.06 16.41 0.86
CA THR A 132 10.33 16.02 1.49
C THR A 132 10.20 14.65 2.16
N VAL A 133 9.11 14.43 2.91
CA VAL A 133 8.82 13.13 3.55
C VAL A 133 8.70 12.01 2.52
N MET A 134 8.10 12.31 1.36
CA MET A 134 7.96 11.34 0.26
C MET A 134 9.31 10.85 -0.30
N LYS A 135 10.40 11.59 -0.12
CA LYS A 135 11.75 11.17 -0.54
C LYS A 135 12.40 10.20 0.45
N THR A 136 11.87 10.09 1.66
CA THR A 136 12.44 9.30 2.76
C THR A 136 11.54 8.13 3.18
N ILE A 137 10.50 7.82 2.41
CA ILE A 137 9.65 6.64 2.64
C ILE A 137 10.39 5.33 2.39
N ASN A 138 11.37 5.35 1.46
CA ASN A 138 12.22 4.23 1.15
C ASN A 138 13.70 4.66 1.15
N CYS A 139 14.56 3.73 1.51
CA CYS A 139 16.01 3.82 1.41
C CYS A 139 16.51 2.72 0.47
N ARG A 140 17.42 3.03 -0.45
CA ARG A 140 18.05 2.00 -1.29
C ARG A 140 19.22 1.39 -0.54
N ASP A 141 19.36 0.07 -0.58
CA ASP A 141 20.50 -0.68 -0.05
C ASP A 141 21.86 -0.16 -0.54
N ASP A 142 21.97 0.24 -1.81
CA ASP A 142 23.17 0.86 -2.38
C ASP A 142 23.58 2.17 -1.66
N SER A 143 22.60 2.95 -1.21
CA SER A 143 22.80 4.23 -0.53
C SER A 143 23.36 4.03 0.87
N LEU A 144 23.14 2.86 1.46
CA LEU A 144 23.68 2.48 2.77
C LEU A 144 25.15 2.06 2.71
N SER A 145 25.66 1.68 1.53
CA SER A 145 27.08 1.40 1.34
C SER A 145 27.96 2.65 1.37
N SER A 146 27.38 3.83 1.09
CA SER A 146 28.10 5.11 1.14
C SER A 146 28.41 5.53 2.59
N PRO A 147 29.62 6.01 2.91
CA PRO A 147 29.96 6.52 4.24
C PRO A 147 29.28 7.86 4.55
N GLY A 148 28.73 8.56 3.55
CA GLY A 148 28.08 9.87 3.71
C GLY A 148 26.58 9.88 3.42
N GLY A 149 25.99 11.07 3.46
CA GLY A 149 24.57 11.29 3.18
C GLY A 149 23.66 11.17 4.41
N MET A 150 22.36 11.32 4.17
CA MET A 150 21.33 11.39 5.23
C MET A 150 21.29 10.13 6.12
N TRP A 151 21.64 8.96 5.59
CA TRP A 151 21.53 7.70 6.33
C TRP A 151 22.76 7.39 7.21
N ALA A 152 23.87 8.12 7.05
CA ALA A 152 25.15 7.77 7.65
C ALA A 152 25.10 7.67 9.19
N SER A 153 24.43 8.62 9.85
CA SER A 153 24.26 8.63 11.31
C SER A 153 23.17 7.68 11.83
N ILE A 154 22.38 7.08 10.93
CA ILE A 154 21.20 6.28 11.27
C ILE A 154 21.49 4.79 11.07
N LYS A 155 22.09 4.42 9.93
CA LYS A 155 22.20 3.04 9.45
C LYS A 155 22.88 2.08 10.45
N GLY A 156 23.88 2.56 11.19
CA GLY A 156 24.59 1.75 12.18
C GLY A 156 23.83 1.59 13.50
N ARG A 157 22.88 2.47 13.82
CA ARG A 157 22.32 2.58 15.19
C ARG A 157 20.82 2.39 15.29
N LYS A 158 20.08 2.82 14.29
CA LYS A 158 18.62 2.92 14.36
C LYS A 158 17.98 2.00 13.32
N ARG A 159 18.17 0.71 13.52
CA ARG A 159 17.62 -0.36 12.67
C ARG A 159 16.31 -0.87 13.26
N CYS A 160 15.35 -1.21 12.40
CA CYS A 160 14.06 -1.77 12.79
C CYS A 160 13.54 -2.75 11.73
N ILE A 161 12.42 -3.40 12.07
CA ILE A 161 11.62 -4.23 11.17
C ILE A 161 10.23 -3.60 11.05
N VAL A 162 9.80 -3.28 9.84
CA VAL A 162 8.43 -2.83 9.57
C VAL A 162 7.57 -4.06 9.30
N ILE A 163 6.51 -4.23 10.08
CA ILE A 163 5.62 -5.38 9.97
C ILE A 163 4.50 -5.07 8.99
N ALA A 164 4.22 -5.99 8.08
CA ALA A 164 3.09 -5.92 7.15
C ALA A 164 2.64 -7.33 6.75
N GLN A 165 1.51 -7.47 6.08
CA GLN A 165 1.19 -8.75 5.42
C GLN A 165 1.86 -8.91 4.07
N GLY A 166 2.07 -7.77 3.42
CA GLY A 166 2.23 -7.71 1.99
C GLY A 166 2.21 -6.27 1.55
N PHE A 167 2.62 -6.07 0.31
CA PHE A 167 2.79 -4.74 -0.27
C PHE A 167 2.17 -4.63 -1.65
N PHE A 168 1.92 -3.39 -2.07
CA PHE A 168 1.40 -3.12 -3.40
C PHE A 168 2.50 -2.61 -4.30
N GLU A 169 2.51 -3.08 -5.55
CA GLU A 169 3.33 -2.50 -6.59
C GLU A 169 2.55 -2.48 -7.91
N TRP A 170 2.84 -1.49 -8.74
CA TRP A 170 2.06 -1.22 -9.95
C TRP A 170 2.82 -1.65 -11.19
N LEU A 171 2.26 -2.62 -11.92
CA LEU A 171 2.72 -2.96 -13.26
C LEU A 171 2.39 -1.81 -14.19
N LYS A 172 3.41 -1.28 -14.88
CA LYS A 172 3.26 -0.17 -15.84
C LYS A 172 3.04 -0.75 -17.23
N ASN A 173 1.79 -0.73 -17.69
CA ASN A 173 1.42 -1.15 -19.05
C ASN A 173 1.51 -0.01 -20.08
N GLY A 174 1.84 1.20 -19.61
CA GLY A 174 2.01 2.39 -20.44
C GLY A 174 2.14 3.64 -19.56
N PRO A 175 2.15 4.85 -20.16
CA PRO A 175 2.34 6.09 -19.41
C PRO A 175 1.27 6.38 -18.36
N LYS A 176 0.03 5.91 -18.59
CA LYS A 176 -1.13 6.17 -17.72
C LYS A 176 -1.83 4.90 -17.20
N ASP A 177 -1.58 3.75 -17.82
CA ASP A 177 -2.18 2.49 -17.35
C ASP A 177 -1.25 1.80 -16.37
N LYS A 178 -1.76 1.63 -15.15
CA LYS A 178 -1.07 0.97 -14.06
C LYS A 178 -2.01 -0.05 -13.43
N VAL A 179 -1.55 -1.29 -13.36
CA VAL A 179 -2.31 -2.38 -12.73
C VAL A 179 -1.69 -2.67 -11.36
N PRO A 180 -2.40 -2.39 -10.25
CA PRO A 180 -1.88 -2.74 -8.94
C PRO A 180 -1.85 -4.26 -8.78
N HIS A 181 -0.75 -4.74 -8.25
CA HIS A 181 -0.57 -6.11 -7.78
C HIS A 181 -0.36 -6.07 -6.28
N TYR A 182 -0.93 -7.05 -5.59
CA TYR A 182 -0.61 -7.32 -4.20
C TYR A 182 0.40 -8.44 -4.14
N VAL A 183 1.41 -8.27 -3.27
CA VAL A 183 2.50 -9.20 -3.06
C VAL A 183 2.49 -9.63 -1.60
N LYS A 184 2.35 -10.93 -1.33
CA LYS A 184 2.47 -11.51 0.02
C LYS A 184 3.41 -12.72 0.02
N ARG A 185 3.82 -13.17 1.20
CA ARG A 185 4.60 -14.41 1.31
C ARG A 185 3.68 -15.59 1.04
N LYS A 186 4.18 -16.59 0.32
CA LYS A 186 3.43 -17.82 0.04
C LYS A 186 3.29 -18.74 1.26
N ASP A 187 4.20 -18.61 2.22
CA ASP A 187 4.23 -19.40 3.45
C ASP A 187 3.27 -18.89 4.55
N GLY A 188 2.56 -17.79 4.30
CA GLY A 188 1.60 -17.21 5.25
C GLY A 188 2.21 -16.43 6.40
N HIS A 189 3.54 -16.32 6.49
CA HIS A 189 4.19 -15.45 7.48
C HIS A 189 3.99 -13.96 7.15
N LEU A 190 4.16 -13.12 8.16
CA LEU A 190 4.18 -11.68 7.96
C LEU A 190 5.44 -11.25 7.21
N MET A 191 5.30 -10.16 6.44
CA MET A 191 6.43 -9.45 5.90
C MET A 191 7.16 -8.72 7.03
N CYS A 192 8.42 -9.08 7.23
CA CYS A 192 9.35 -8.37 8.11
C CYS A 192 10.30 -7.53 7.24
N PHE A 193 9.91 -6.31 6.90
CA PHE A 193 10.73 -5.44 6.06
C PHE A 193 11.87 -4.83 6.88
N ALA A 194 13.11 -4.96 6.40
CA ALA A 194 14.23 -4.24 7.02
C ALA A 194 14.01 -2.72 6.85
N GLY A 195 14.12 -1.98 7.94
CA GLY A 195 13.92 -0.54 7.98
C GLY A 195 14.95 0.17 8.83
N LEU A 196 14.97 1.50 8.69
CA LEU A 196 15.64 2.40 9.62
C LEU A 196 14.59 3.28 10.29
N TRP A 197 14.85 3.68 11.53
CA TRP A 197 14.01 4.61 12.27
C TRP A 197 14.80 5.82 12.73
N ASP A 198 14.11 6.91 13.07
CA ASP A 198 14.69 8.04 13.78
C ASP A 198 13.62 8.70 14.66
N CYS A 199 14.08 9.45 15.67
CA CYS A 199 13.24 10.21 16.58
C CYS A 199 13.60 11.69 16.45
N VAL A 200 12.63 12.51 16.07
CA VAL A 200 12.79 13.97 15.94
C VAL A 200 11.94 14.67 16.99
N GLN A 201 12.52 15.71 17.59
CA GLN A 201 11.79 16.69 18.39
C GLN A 201 11.97 18.05 17.70
N TYR A 202 10.86 18.65 17.30
CA TYR A 202 10.88 19.95 16.63
C TYR A 202 11.16 21.06 17.64
N GLN A 203 11.72 22.19 17.18
CA GLN A 203 12.10 23.29 18.09
C GLN A 203 10.91 23.93 18.81
N ASP A 204 9.72 23.80 18.24
CA ASP A 204 8.45 24.34 18.72
C ASP A 204 7.54 23.30 19.36
N SER A 205 8.06 22.09 19.67
CA SER A 205 7.29 21.02 20.29
C SER A 205 8.09 20.26 21.35
N GLU A 206 7.42 19.93 22.46
CA GLU A 206 7.94 18.98 23.46
C GLU A 206 7.69 17.52 23.06
N GLU A 207 6.83 17.30 22.06
CA GLU A 207 6.47 15.97 21.59
C GLU A 207 7.53 15.40 20.63
N LYS A 208 7.92 14.16 20.89
CA LYS A 208 8.82 13.39 20.04
C LYS A 208 8.04 12.66 18.95
N THR A 209 8.48 12.79 17.70
CA THR A 209 7.92 12.02 16.58
C THR A 209 8.89 10.91 16.17
N TYR A 210 8.45 9.66 16.29
CA TYR A 210 9.18 8.51 15.76
C TYR A 210 8.78 8.25 14.31
N THR A 211 9.78 8.09 13.44
CA THR A 211 9.57 7.90 12.01
C THR A 211 10.43 6.77 11.47
N TYR A 212 10.05 6.18 10.33
CA TYR A 212 10.84 5.13 9.69
C TYR A 212 10.84 5.21 8.17
N THR A 213 11.79 4.47 7.59
CA THR A 213 11.92 4.21 6.16
C THR A 213 12.05 2.71 5.92
N ILE A 214 11.57 2.23 4.77
CA ILE A 214 11.74 0.84 4.35
C ILE A 214 12.97 0.72 3.46
N ILE A 215 13.84 -0.24 3.74
CA ILE A 215 14.99 -0.52 2.88
C ILE A 215 14.53 -1.36 1.69
N THR A 216 15.03 -1.00 0.51
CA THR A 216 14.74 -1.66 -0.75
C THR A 216 16.02 -2.17 -1.38
N THR A 217 15.90 -3.26 -2.11
CA THR A 217 16.96 -3.92 -2.88
C THR A 217 16.43 -4.26 -4.28
N ASP A 218 17.24 -4.91 -5.10
CA ASP A 218 16.82 -5.38 -6.42
C ASP A 218 15.69 -6.40 -6.33
N SER A 219 14.80 -6.42 -7.32
CA SER A 219 13.75 -7.44 -7.37
C SER A 219 14.31 -8.83 -7.63
N ASN A 220 13.74 -9.82 -6.93
CA ASN A 220 13.95 -11.23 -7.25
C ASN A 220 13.26 -11.60 -8.59
N GLN A 221 13.48 -12.82 -9.07
CA GLN A 221 12.95 -13.28 -10.36
C GLN A 221 11.42 -13.23 -10.44
N GLN A 222 10.72 -13.48 -9.32
CA GLN A 222 9.25 -13.44 -9.25
C GLN A 222 8.70 -12.01 -9.42
N LEU A 223 9.45 -10.97 -9.06
CA LEU A 223 8.99 -9.57 -9.11
C LEU A 223 9.56 -8.77 -10.28
N LYS A 224 10.54 -9.30 -11.04
CA LYS A 224 11.18 -8.56 -12.14
C LYS A 224 10.20 -8.06 -13.20
N PHE A 225 9.12 -8.80 -13.47
CA PHE A 225 8.09 -8.35 -14.42
C PHE A 225 7.30 -7.14 -13.90
N LEU A 226 7.21 -6.98 -12.58
CA LEU A 226 6.39 -5.98 -11.90
C LEU A 226 7.16 -4.68 -11.63
N HIS A 227 8.38 -4.79 -11.08
CA HIS A 227 9.25 -3.66 -10.77
C HIS A 227 10.71 -4.11 -10.67
N ASP A 228 11.66 -3.19 -10.84
CA ASP A 228 13.11 -3.45 -10.68
C ASP A 228 13.57 -3.53 -9.22
N ARG A 229 12.72 -3.17 -8.26
CA ARG A 229 13.06 -3.06 -6.84
C ARG A 229 11.97 -3.67 -5.97
N MET A 230 12.37 -4.22 -4.85
CA MET A 230 11.48 -4.75 -3.81
C MET A 230 11.96 -4.35 -2.41
N PRO A 231 11.11 -4.38 -1.38
CA PRO A 231 11.56 -4.29 0.00
C PRO A 231 12.53 -5.42 0.36
N VAL A 232 13.50 -5.14 1.23
CA VAL A 232 14.30 -6.20 1.86
C VAL A 232 13.42 -6.90 2.89
N VAL A 233 13.15 -8.19 2.69
CA VAL A 233 12.34 -9.03 3.59
C VAL A 233 13.28 -9.96 4.34
N LEU A 234 13.28 -9.90 5.68
CA LEU A 234 13.99 -10.84 6.55
C LEU A 234 13.02 -11.92 7.03
N ASP A 235 13.55 -13.12 7.28
CA ASP A 235 12.72 -14.21 7.80
C ASP A 235 12.47 -14.04 9.30
N PRO A 236 11.22 -14.20 9.78
CA PRO A 236 10.89 -14.16 11.20
C PRO A 236 11.77 -15.10 12.03
N GLY A 237 12.21 -14.65 13.20
CA GLY A 237 13.01 -15.43 14.14
C GLY A 237 14.44 -15.80 13.70
N SER A 238 14.81 -15.50 12.45
CA SER A 238 16.10 -15.89 11.86
C SER A 238 17.31 -15.18 12.48
N GLU A 239 18.48 -15.80 12.36
CA GLU A 239 19.77 -15.19 12.75
C GLU A 239 20.05 -13.88 12.02
N GLY A 240 19.60 -13.76 10.76
CA GLY A 240 19.72 -12.52 9.99
C GLY A 240 18.90 -11.38 10.60
N LEU A 241 17.68 -11.67 11.06
CA LEU A 241 16.83 -10.69 11.75
C LEU A 241 17.42 -10.31 13.12
N ARG A 242 17.88 -11.31 13.89
CA ARG A 242 18.55 -11.08 15.20
C ARG A 242 19.79 -10.21 15.03
N THR A 243 20.64 -10.53 14.05
CA THR A 243 21.81 -9.73 13.69
C THR A 243 21.43 -8.31 13.26
N TRP A 244 20.36 -8.17 12.47
CA TRP A 244 19.86 -6.87 12.05
C TRP A 244 19.39 -6.02 13.23
N LEU A 245 18.81 -6.59 14.29
CA LEU A 245 18.32 -5.82 15.43
C LEU A 245 19.29 -5.76 16.61
N ASP A 246 20.44 -6.43 16.54
CA ASP A 246 21.41 -6.52 17.62
C ASP A 246 21.87 -5.11 18.12
N PRO A 247 21.55 -4.74 19.38
CA PRO A 247 21.90 -3.45 19.95
C PRO A 247 23.39 -3.30 20.25
N THR A 248 24.15 -4.41 20.27
CA THR A 248 25.61 -4.38 20.42
C THR A 248 26.30 -3.96 19.12
N LYS A 249 25.65 -4.21 17.96
CA LYS A 249 26.12 -3.79 16.63
C LYS A 249 25.67 -2.36 16.32
N SER A 250 26.49 -1.38 16.73
CA SER A 250 26.23 0.06 16.56
C SER A 250 26.93 0.72 15.36
N GLU A 251 27.76 -0.02 14.64
CA GLU A 251 28.43 0.41 13.40
C GLU A 251 27.85 -0.26 12.17
N TRP A 252 28.02 0.36 10.99
CA TRP A 252 27.63 -0.25 9.73
C TRP A 252 28.73 -1.18 9.22
N THR A 253 28.46 -2.49 9.24
CA THR A 253 29.43 -3.52 8.86
C THR A 253 29.09 -4.18 7.52
N ARG A 254 30.06 -4.91 6.94
CA ARG A 254 29.81 -5.74 5.76
C ARG A 254 28.78 -6.84 6.02
N GLU A 255 28.71 -7.34 7.24
CA GLU A 255 27.72 -8.33 7.66
C GLU A 255 26.30 -7.75 7.57
N LEU A 256 26.07 -6.54 8.12
CA LEU A 256 24.78 -5.85 8.01
C LEU A 256 24.41 -5.56 6.55
N GLN A 257 25.37 -5.11 5.74
CA GLN A 257 25.13 -4.87 4.31
C GLN A 257 24.75 -6.17 3.56
N ALA A 258 25.36 -7.30 3.91
CA ALA A 258 25.11 -8.59 3.25
C ALA A 258 23.70 -9.17 3.53
N LEU A 259 23.02 -8.68 4.57
CA LEU A 259 21.62 -9.02 4.86
C LEU A 259 20.65 -8.35 3.87
N LEU A 260 21.06 -7.24 3.23
CA LEU A 260 20.22 -6.45 2.33
C LEU A 260 20.20 -7.04 0.92
N LYS A 261 19.56 -8.20 0.77
CA LYS A 261 19.47 -8.93 -0.49
C LYS A 261 18.01 -9.20 -0.89
N PRO A 262 17.72 -9.47 -2.18
CA PRO A 262 16.39 -9.83 -2.62
C PRO A 262 15.85 -11.03 -1.83
N PHE A 263 14.55 -11.03 -1.56
CA PHE A 263 13.92 -12.12 -0.79
C PHE A 263 14.09 -13.46 -1.53
N GLY A 264 14.60 -14.45 -0.79
CA GLY A 264 14.94 -15.77 -1.33
C GLY A 264 13.81 -16.81 -1.22
N GLY A 265 12.73 -16.50 -0.49
CA GLY A 265 11.56 -17.38 -0.40
C GLY A 265 10.53 -17.12 -1.51
N GLU A 266 9.45 -17.89 -1.46
CA GLU A 266 8.37 -17.83 -2.45
C GLU A 266 7.35 -16.72 -2.14
N LEU A 267 6.98 -15.98 -3.18
CA LEU A 267 5.96 -14.93 -3.12
C LEU A 267 4.70 -15.31 -3.89
N GLU A 268 3.55 -14.92 -3.37
CA GLU A 268 2.31 -14.83 -4.13
C GLU A 268 2.15 -13.42 -4.66
N VAL A 269 1.89 -13.31 -5.97
CA VAL A 269 1.77 -12.04 -6.68
C VAL A 269 0.54 -12.12 -7.58
N TYR A 270 -0.42 -11.23 -7.38
CA TYR A 270 -1.66 -11.23 -8.17
C TYR A 270 -2.24 -9.83 -8.34
N PRO A 271 -2.95 -9.56 -9.45
CA PRO A 271 -3.58 -8.27 -9.69
C PRO A 271 -4.77 -8.07 -8.75
N VAL A 272 -4.98 -6.82 -8.33
CA VAL A 272 -6.06 -6.41 -7.40
C VAL A 272 -6.84 -5.20 -7.92
N ASN A 273 -7.87 -4.79 -7.17
CA ASN A 273 -8.72 -3.66 -7.54
C ASN A 273 -7.92 -2.35 -7.72
N LYS A 274 -8.13 -1.66 -8.86
CA LYS A 274 -7.50 -0.37 -9.19
C LYS A 274 -7.80 0.75 -8.18
N ASP A 275 -8.91 0.66 -7.44
CA ASP A 275 -9.30 1.64 -6.42
C ASP A 275 -8.31 1.74 -5.24
N VAL A 276 -7.45 0.74 -5.02
CA VAL A 276 -6.34 0.85 -4.06
C VAL A 276 -5.43 2.04 -4.38
N GLY A 277 -5.38 2.49 -5.63
CA GLY A 277 -4.66 3.68 -6.07
C GLY A 277 -5.18 5.01 -5.49
N LYS A 278 -6.40 5.06 -4.95
CA LYS A 278 -6.95 6.27 -4.29
C LYS A 278 -6.53 6.27 -2.81
N VAL A 279 -5.63 7.18 -2.45
CA VAL A 279 -5.12 7.32 -1.07
C VAL A 279 -6.27 7.71 -0.14
N GLY A 280 -6.31 7.15 1.07
CA GLY A 280 -7.34 7.42 2.09
C GLY A 280 -8.46 6.39 2.12
N ASN A 281 -8.70 5.67 1.01
CA ASN A 281 -9.65 4.55 0.97
C ASN A 281 -8.99 3.28 1.53
N SER A 282 -9.74 2.51 2.32
CA SER A 282 -9.32 1.21 2.85
C SER A 282 -10.48 0.23 2.71
N SER A 283 -10.26 -0.92 2.08
CA SER A 283 -11.28 -1.95 1.88
C SER A 283 -10.62 -3.33 1.87
N PRO A 284 -11.25 -4.36 2.49
CA PRO A 284 -10.76 -5.73 2.39
C PRO A 284 -10.63 -6.23 0.96
N SER A 285 -11.45 -5.70 0.04
CA SER A 285 -11.39 -6.05 -1.39
C SER A 285 -10.07 -5.67 -2.08
N PHE A 286 -9.24 -4.83 -1.48
CA PHE A 286 -7.99 -4.37 -2.09
C PHE A 286 -6.89 -5.42 -2.12
N ILE A 287 -7.03 -6.49 -1.35
CA ILE A 287 -6.05 -7.58 -1.29
C ILE A 287 -6.63 -8.92 -1.77
N ILE A 288 -7.88 -8.90 -2.24
CA ILE A 288 -8.54 -10.06 -2.85
C ILE A 288 -8.12 -10.11 -4.34
N PRO A 289 -7.67 -11.27 -4.87
CA PRO A 289 -7.33 -11.40 -6.28
C PRO A 289 -8.50 -11.06 -7.20
N LEU A 290 -8.26 -10.36 -8.31
CA LEU A 290 -9.32 -9.97 -9.25
C LEU A 290 -10.13 -11.15 -9.80
N ASP A 291 -9.44 -12.27 -10.06
CA ASP A 291 -10.02 -13.47 -10.68
C ASP A 291 -10.64 -14.43 -9.67
N SER A 292 -10.58 -14.12 -8.37
CA SER A 292 -11.15 -14.95 -7.32
C SER A 292 -12.69 -14.91 -7.31
N LYS A 293 -13.33 -15.96 -6.80
CA LYS A 293 -14.78 -16.02 -6.57
C LYS A 293 -15.24 -15.03 -5.50
N GLU A 294 -14.34 -14.67 -4.58
CA GLU A 294 -14.54 -13.70 -3.49
C GLU A 294 -14.64 -12.26 -4.00
N ASN A 295 -14.11 -11.98 -5.20
CA ASN A 295 -14.26 -10.70 -5.83
C ASN A 295 -15.68 -10.53 -6.43
N LYS A 296 -16.54 -9.77 -5.75
CA LYS A 296 -17.91 -9.49 -6.18
C LYS A 296 -18.02 -8.71 -7.50
N SER A 297 -16.93 -8.09 -7.96
CA SER A 297 -16.86 -7.41 -9.27
C SER A 297 -16.24 -8.26 -10.39
N ASN A 298 -15.91 -9.54 -10.12
CA ASN A 298 -15.40 -10.45 -11.14
C ASN A 298 -16.40 -10.62 -12.29
N ILE A 299 -15.92 -10.51 -13.52
CA ILE A 299 -16.74 -10.65 -14.74
C ILE A 299 -17.44 -12.02 -14.77
N VAL A 300 -16.82 -13.06 -14.18
CA VAL A 300 -17.42 -14.39 -14.04
C VAL A 300 -18.66 -14.34 -13.17
N ASN A 301 -18.68 -13.56 -12.08
CA ASN A 301 -19.87 -13.36 -11.25
C ASN A 301 -20.95 -12.55 -11.98
N PHE A 302 -20.55 -11.59 -12.83
CA PHE A 302 -21.47 -10.82 -13.67
C PHE A 302 -22.15 -11.70 -14.74
N PHE A 303 -21.40 -12.59 -15.40
CA PHE A 303 -21.94 -13.55 -16.37
C PHE A 303 -22.73 -14.69 -15.71
N SER A 304 -22.35 -15.13 -14.52
CA SER A 304 -23.08 -16.14 -13.75
C SER A 304 -24.45 -15.62 -13.28
N ASN A 305 -24.51 -14.36 -12.83
CA ASN A 305 -25.75 -13.70 -12.44
C ASN A 305 -26.66 -13.38 -13.64
N ALA A 306 -26.10 -13.08 -14.81
CA ALA A 306 -26.88 -12.95 -16.04
C ALA A 306 -27.49 -14.30 -16.48
N ALA A 307 -26.75 -15.40 -16.33
CA ALA A 307 -27.23 -16.75 -16.63
C ALA A 307 -28.32 -17.23 -15.64
N SER A 308 -28.25 -16.86 -14.36
CA SER A 308 -29.30 -17.17 -13.37
C SER A 308 -30.56 -16.32 -13.54
N GLN A 309 -30.44 -15.05 -13.96
CA GLN A 309 -31.59 -14.23 -14.37
C GLN A 309 -32.28 -14.75 -15.65
N SER A 310 -31.51 -15.32 -16.58
CA SER A 310 -32.04 -16.00 -17.78
C SER A 310 -32.81 -17.27 -17.43
N LYS A 311 -32.31 -18.08 -16.46
CA LYS A 311 -33.01 -19.29 -16.00
C LYS A 311 -34.32 -18.98 -15.25
N ASN A 312 -34.37 -17.90 -14.46
CA ASN A 312 -35.62 -17.49 -13.79
C ASN A 312 -36.68 -16.92 -14.75
N LYS A 313 -36.29 -16.28 -15.86
CA LYS A 313 -37.26 -15.84 -16.90
C LYS A 313 -37.84 -17.01 -17.71
N ASN A 314 -37.07 -18.08 -17.94
CA ASN A 314 -37.56 -19.26 -18.63
C ASN A 314 -38.37 -20.20 -17.72
N ALA A 315 -38.09 -20.25 -16.42
CA ALA A 315 -38.93 -20.99 -15.47
C ALA A 315 -40.31 -20.35 -15.26
N SER A 316 -40.40 -19.01 -15.27
CA SER A 316 -41.69 -18.31 -15.11
C SER A 316 -42.59 -18.40 -16.36
N LYS A 317 -42.03 -18.50 -17.57
CA LYS A 317 -42.81 -18.68 -18.82
C LYS A 317 -43.33 -20.11 -19.05
N THR A 318 -42.73 -21.11 -18.42
CA THR A 318 -43.18 -22.52 -18.54
C THR A 318 -44.30 -22.87 -17.57
N ILE A 319 -44.53 -22.08 -16.52
CA ILE A 319 -45.61 -22.32 -15.54
C ILE A 319 -46.93 -21.65 -15.96
N GLU A 320 -46.89 -20.45 -16.58
CA GLU A 320 -48.11 -19.77 -17.06
C GLU A 320 -48.79 -20.45 -18.26
N SER A 321 -48.08 -21.24 -19.06
CA SER A 321 -48.65 -21.92 -20.23
C SER A 321 -49.25 -23.31 -19.93
N ARG A 322 -49.18 -23.79 -18.68
CA ARG A 322 -49.66 -25.14 -18.31
C ARG A 322 -50.92 -25.15 -17.44
N VAL A 323 -51.47 -23.98 -17.07
CA VAL A 323 -52.67 -23.90 -16.21
C VAL A 323 -53.95 -23.54 -16.98
N GLU A 324 -53.89 -23.03 -18.22
CA GLU A 324 -55.12 -22.63 -18.95
C GLU A 324 -55.72 -23.69 -19.89
N ASN A 325 -55.13 -24.88 -20.02
CA ASN A 325 -55.64 -25.88 -20.98
C ASN A 325 -56.11 -27.17 -20.30
N SER A 326 -57.04 -27.05 -19.36
CA SER A 326 -57.88 -28.16 -18.87
C SER A 326 -59.10 -27.64 -18.11
N GLN A 327 -60.02 -26.98 -18.82
CA GLN A 327 -61.44 -26.90 -18.42
C GLN A 327 -62.26 -26.16 -19.49
N LYS A 328 -62.79 -26.91 -20.47
CA LYS A 328 -64.16 -26.78 -21.02
C LYS A 328 -64.29 -27.61 -22.29
N LYS A 329 -64.89 -28.79 -22.16
CA LYS A 329 -65.54 -29.49 -23.27
C LYS A 329 -66.79 -30.17 -22.72
N GLU A 330 -67.94 -29.54 -22.98
CA GLU A 330 -69.34 -30.01 -22.96
C GLU A 330 -70.18 -28.72 -23.09
N ARG A 331 -71.18 -28.53 -23.96
CA ARG A 331 -71.95 -29.38 -24.88
C ARG A 331 -72.87 -28.46 -25.74
N ALA A 332 -73.15 -28.89 -26.98
CA ALA A 332 -74.29 -28.57 -27.88
C ALA A 332 -74.47 -27.13 -28.44
N GLU A 333 -74.37 -26.96 -29.78
CA GLU A 333 -75.46 -26.78 -30.79
C GLU A 333 -76.01 -25.33 -30.77
N ASP A 334 -76.03 -24.55 -31.85
CA ASP A 334 -76.74 -24.80 -33.10
C ASP A 334 -76.40 -23.76 -34.22
N GLN A 335 -76.56 -24.21 -35.47
CA GLN A 335 -76.92 -23.51 -36.71
C GLN A 335 -76.05 -22.46 -37.46
N SER A 336 -75.75 -22.89 -38.71
CA SER A 336 -75.82 -22.18 -40.00
C SER A 336 -74.54 -21.59 -40.64
N ALA A 337 -74.32 -22.01 -41.89
CA ALA A 337 -73.25 -21.68 -42.83
C ALA A 337 -73.88 -21.06 -44.11
N PRO A 338 -73.16 -20.86 -45.24
CA PRO A 338 -72.02 -19.97 -45.49
C PRO A 338 -72.18 -19.14 -46.79
N LEU A 339 -71.30 -18.16 -47.04
CA LEU A 339 -71.00 -17.58 -48.37
C LEU A 339 -69.49 -17.28 -48.43
N LEU A 340 -68.65 -18.06 -49.13
CA LEU A 340 -68.27 -18.08 -50.56
C LEU A 340 -67.36 -16.93 -51.05
N HIS A 341 -66.28 -17.33 -51.75
CA HIS A 341 -65.31 -16.58 -52.59
C HIS A 341 -64.22 -15.77 -51.85
N GLY A 342 -62.94 -15.77 -52.23
CA GLY A 342 -62.23 -16.41 -53.33
C GLY A 342 -60.89 -15.71 -53.61
N LYS A 343 -59.85 -16.52 -53.87
CA LYS A 343 -58.69 -16.29 -54.77
C LYS A 343 -57.61 -15.22 -54.49
N ARG A 344 -56.36 -15.74 -54.53
CA ARG A 344 -55.15 -15.26 -55.27
C ARG A 344 -54.45 -13.99 -54.73
N LYS A 345 -53.16 -13.71 -54.94
CA LYS A 345 -51.85 -14.34 -55.26
C LYS A 345 -50.87 -13.13 -55.42
N HIS A 346 -49.56 -13.40 -55.49
CA HIS A 346 -48.43 -12.49 -55.83
C HIS A 346 -47.90 -11.63 -54.67
N SER A 347 -46.64 -11.71 -54.23
CA SER A 347 -45.29 -11.82 -54.82
C SER A 347 -44.66 -10.50 -55.26
N ASP A 348 -43.35 -10.42 -54.97
CA ASP A 348 -42.32 -9.50 -55.45
C ASP A 348 -42.18 -8.18 -54.68
N VAL A 349 -41.00 -7.57 -54.39
CA VAL A 349 -39.54 -7.86 -54.34
C VAL A 349 -38.90 -6.46 -54.38
N LEU A 350 -38.00 -6.18 -53.42
CA LEU A 350 -36.84 -5.23 -53.42
C LEU A 350 -36.99 -3.73 -53.80
N GLY A 351 -36.30 -2.87 -53.02
CA GLY A 351 -35.92 -1.52 -53.46
C GLY A 351 -35.34 -0.62 -52.35
N ASP A 352 -34.04 -0.33 -52.45
CA ASP A 352 -33.22 0.58 -51.63
C ASP A 352 -33.60 2.07 -51.72
N GLY A 353 -33.30 2.82 -50.64
CA GLY A 353 -32.76 4.19 -50.73
C GLY A 353 -33.73 5.40 -50.72
N PRO A 354 -33.24 6.60 -50.36
CA PRO A 354 -33.82 7.47 -49.32
C PRO A 354 -34.50 8.75 -49.85
N PRO A 355 -35.10 9.60 -48.98
CA PRO A 355 -34.46 10.90 -48.71
C PRO A 355 -34.73 11.61 -47.35
N THR A 356 -33.75 12.44 -46.99
CA THR A 356 -33.70 13.79 -46.38
C THR A 356 -34.91 14.49 -45.70
N LYS A 357 -34.65 14.97 -44.46
CA LYS A 357 -35.01 16.22 -43.72
C LYS A 357 -36.30 17.01 -44.02
N MET A 358 -37.04 17.38 -42.95
CA MET A 358 -37.49 18.75 -42.55
C MET A 358 -38.06 18.68 -41.12
N THR A 359 -37.43 19.24 -40.08
CA THR A 359 -37.66 20.56 -39.44
C THR A 359 -39.09 20.86 -38.96
N THR A 360 -39.27 20.95 -37.65
CA THR A 360 -40.00 22.06 -36.97
C THR A 360 -39.48 22.24 -35.54
N ALA A 361 -39.54 23.49 -35.09
CA ALA A 361 -38.84 24.05 -33.93
C ALA A 361 -39.79 24.34 -32.76
N SER A 362 -39.24 24.46 -31.55
CA SER A 362 -39.71 25.30 -30.40
C SER A 362 -38.60 25.27 -29.33
N LYS A 363 -37.68 26.24 -29.25
CA LYS A 363 -37.69 27.54 -28.52
C LYS A 363 -37.87 27.47 -26.98
N SER A 364 -36.75 27.61 -26.27
CA SER A 364 -36.46 28.57 -25.18
C SER A 364 -34.94 28.54 -24.94
N ALA A 365 -34.11 29.55 -25.27
CA ALA A 365 -33.88 30.88 -24.65
C ALA A 365 -33.71 30.77 -23.12
N GLN A 366 -32.65 31.20 -22.42
CA GLN A 366 -31.44 32.05 -22.58
C GLN A 366 -30.59 31.74 -21.32
N SER A 367 -29.33 32.09 -21.07
CA SER A 367 -28.17 32.74 -21.71
C SER A 367 -26.98 32.37 -20.78
N LYS A 368 -25.85 31.84 -21.24
CA LYS A 368 -24.67 32.52 -21.81
C LYS A 368 -24.16 33.73 -21.01
N THR A 369 -22.94 33.61 -20.48
CA THR A 369 -21.71 34.33 -20.89
C THR A 369 -20.54 33.68 -20.10
N GLY A 370 -19.30 33.53 -20.56
CA GLY A 370 -18.59 33.83 -21.79
C GLY A 370 -17.10 33.55 -21.51
N LYS A 371 -16.46 32.71 -22.33
CA LYS A 371 -15.01 32.44 -22.31
C LYS A 371 -14.24 33.57 -23.00
N ARG A 372 -12.98 33.80 -22.58
CA ARG A 372 -11.77 34.15 -23.37
C ARG A 372 -10.59 34.31 -22.38
N SER A 373 -9.58 33.45 -22.36
CA SER A 373 -8.39 33.31 -23.25
C SER A 373 -7.32 34.42 -23.15
N ALA A 374 -6.16 34.02 -22.61
CA ALA A 374 -4.76 34.30 -23.00
C ALA A 374 -4.20 35.73 -23.14
N THR A 375 -3.20 36.06 -22.30
CA THR A 375 -1.93 36.78 -22.63
C THR A 375 -0.98 36.69 -21.42
N ARG A 376 0.21 36.06 -21.54
CA ARG A 376 1.53 36.63 -21.90
C ARG A 376 2.20 37.37 -20.73
N ASN A 377 3.14 36.68 -20.08
CA ASN A 377 3.95 37.21 -18.98
C ASN A 377 5.23 37.84 -19.56
N THR A 378 5.45 39.13 -19.29
CA THR A 378 6.64 39.88 -19.69
C THR A 378 7.59 40.02 -18.51
N ASN A 379 8.86 39.64 -18.74
CA ASN A 379 10.01 40.06 -17.94
C ASN A 379 10.05 41.59 -17.82
N ASN A 380 10.34 42.10 -16.62
CA ASN A 380 11.11 43.33 -16.54
C ASN A 380 12.08 43.33 -15.35
N LYS A 381 13.30 43.72 -15.67
CA LYS A 381 14.49 43.79 -14.83
C LYS A 381 14.83 45.27 -14.75
N SER A 382 15.00 45.85 -13.56
CA SER A 382 15.67 47.14 -13.41
C SER A 382 16.66 47.10 -12.24
N LEU A 383 17.91 47.37 -12.62
CA LEU A 383 19.06 47.75 -11.78
C LEU A 383 18.89 49.24 -11.39
N LYS A 384 19.32 49.71 -10.21
CA LYS A 384 20.59 50.43 -9.87
C LYS A 384 20.24 51.28 -8.62
N GLU A 385 21.09 51.74 -7.68
CA GLU A 385 22.54 51.97 -7.55
C GLU A 385 22.82 52.20 -6.04
N SER A 386 23.76 51.47 -5.42
CA SER A 386 25.06 51.93 -4.89
C SER A 386 25.09 52.93 -3.73
N GLN A 387 25.68 52.52 -2.60
CA GLN A 387 26.78 53.26 -1.96
C GLN A 387 27.87 52.29 -1.47
N ARG A 388 29.12 52.75 -1.61
CA ARG A 388 30.43 52.07 -1.55
C ARG A 388 31.05 52.17 -0.14
N THR A 389 31.52 51.06 0.47
CA THR A 389 32.93 50.64 0.77
C THR A 389 33.69 51.44 1.86
N PRO A 390 34.80 50.96 2.52
CA PRO A 390 35.70 49.86 2.07
C PRO A 390 36.40 48.96 3.13
N SER A 391 37.15 47.99 2.58
CA SER A 391 38.38 47.31 3.10
C SER A 391 38.18 46.17 4.12
N SER A 392 38.93 45.05 4.11
CA SER A 392 40.25 44.76 3.55
C SER A 392 40.45 43.24 3.27
N GLN A 393 40.99 42.97 2.07
CA GLN A 393 41.98 41.96 1.64
C GLN A 393 41.86 40.47 2.02
N LYS A 394 41.77 39.66 0.95
CA LYS A 394 42.25 38.26 0.87
C LYS A 394 43.78 38.25 0.67
N ILE A 395 44.48 37.37 1.39
CA ILE A 395 45.82 36.91 1.03
C ILE A 395 45.75 35.46 0.53
N THR A 396 46.54 35.26 -0.53
CA THR A 396 46.69 34.11 -1.41
C THR A 396 47.71 33.07 -0.93
N LYS A 397 47.54 31.83 -1.43
CA LYS A 397 48.55 30.77 -1.73
C LYS A 397 49.33 30.17 -0.55
N PHE A 398 49.45 28.85 -0.52
CA PHE A 398 50.74 28.13 -0.46
C PHE A 398 50.53 26.64 -0.83
N PHE A 399 51.11 26.24 -1.96
CA PHE A 399 51.59 24.87 -2.20
C PHE A 399 53.09 24.89 -1.96
N ALA A 400 53.63 23.95 -1.18
CA ALA A 400 55.00 23.49 -1.29
C ALA A 400 55.15 22.10 -0.63
N ASN A 401 55.71 21.17 -1.40
CA ASN A 401 56.22 19.86 -1.00
C ASN A 401 57.29 19.96 0.10
N SER A 402 57.44 18.91 0.92
CA SER A 402 58.60 18.00 0.91
C SER A 402 58.69 17.15 2.20
N ALA A 403 59.21 15.94 2.02
CA ALA A 403 59.55 14.86 2.96
C ALA A 403 58.43 13.90 3.36
#